data_AF-A0A0N1L153-F1
#
_entry.id   AF-A0A0N1L153-F1
#
_cell.length_a   1.000
_cell.length_b   1.000
_cell.length_c   1.000
_cell.angle_alpha   90.00
_cell.angle_beta   90.00
_cell.angle_gamma   90.00
#
_symmetry.space_group_name_H-M   'P 1'
#
loop_
_entity.id
_entity.type
_entity.pdbx_description
1 polymer ?
#
loop_
_entity_poly.entity_id
_entity_poly.type
_entity_poly.pdbx_seq_one_letter_code
_entity_poly.pdbx_strand_id
1 'polypeptide(L)'
;MLRFVPDTWLDGLLRPFLMIDPVASLYTEIHAPDFRFALLIVFFLIALTARQRLSVLNVPQWSALLGLFAAFYLWTAVSGNARYFLWGLMLVGPMLVVVARELPATVAMRNTTIAGALALQGLAVWMTYEPNVWALRPWSGKSGLELERTPLSDRPAVFLTIGAISHSILVPQMHTASRWSNVSGQQDLVPGMREYVRLQALIDLPLPKYGVIRATRLVMTEDKQPIDEAWGVIRRALLRQGLAPVARPCTFARASIAGLPFELKLSQEHESGFWFCELEKSTAPAAAAQPAMFAPEFDDVFLQVERRCPRFFPVDDARTRPGDDGVLRHYSRSDTTIYVHHDGTVYFKHMRSINPSVLGPVAKVRSGDFSIDCVRLPGRYAPPWARD
;
A
#
# COMPACT_ATOMS: atom_id res chain seq x y z
N MET A 1 -8.10 6.76 2.69
CA MET A 1 -6.67 6.75 2.29
C MET A 1 -6.38 8.11 1.67
N LEU A 2 -5.56 8.95 2.30
CA LEU A 2 -5.24 10.31 1.86
C LEU A 2 -4.13 10.38 0.82
N ARG A 3 -3.46 9.26 0.56
CA ARG A 3 -2.31 9.18 -0.35
C ARG A 3 -2.60 9.74 -1.75
N PHE A 4 -3.73 9.39 -2.34
CA PHE A 4 -4.09 9.80 -3.70
C PHE A 4 -5.18 10.88 -3.76
N VAL A 5 -5.75 11.23 -2.60
CA VAL A 5 -6.75 12.29 -2.52
C VAL A 5 -6.06 13.63 -2.82
N PRO A 6 -6.64 14.47 -3.70
CA PRO A 6 -6.05 15.75 -4.06
C PRO A 6 -5.82 16.65 -2.84
N ASP A 7 -4.80 17.51 -2.91
CA ASP A 7 -4.47 18.42 -1.83
C ASP A 7 -5.38 19.65 -1.80
N THR A 8 -5.84 20.08 -2.97
CA THR A 8 -6.81 21.17 -3.14
C THR A 8 -8.00 20.79 -4.02
N TRP A 9 -9.06 21.61 -3.99
CA TRP A 9 -10.19 21.47 -4.92
C TRP A 9 -9.78 21.64 -6.38
N LEU A 10 -8.81 22.52 -6.67
CA LEU A 10 -8.29 22.74 -8.01
C LEU A 10 -7.60 21.47 -8.55
N ASP A 11 -6.80 20.81 -7.71
CA ASP A 11 -6.14 19.55 -8.05
C ASP A 11 -7.18 18.45 -8.36
N GLY A 12 -8.28 18.43 -7.61
CA GLY A 12 -9.40 17.51 -7.84
C GLY A 12 -10.15 17.80 -9.14
N LEU A 13 -10.44 19.07 -9.43
CA LEU A 13 -11.14 19.50 -10.63
C LEU A 13 -10.30 19.24 -11.90
N LEU A 14 -9.01 19.56 -11.84
CA LEU A 14 -8.08 19.38 -12.97
C LEU A 14 -7.47 17.98 -13.03
N ARG A 15 -7.93 17.06 -12.17
CA ARG A 15 -7.43 15.69 -12.10
C ARG A 15 -7.40 14.96 -13.45
N PRO A 16 -8.41 15.07 -14.34
CA PRO A 16 -8.37 14.50 -15.69
C PRO A 16 -7.13 14.89 -16.50
N PHE A 17 -6.62 16.11 -16.31
CA PHE A 17 -5.43 16.62 -16.99
C PHE A 17 -4.16 16.29 -16.24
N LEU A 18 -4.19 16.33 -14.90
CA LEU A 18 -3.06 15.92 -14.07
C LEU A 18 -2.68 14.45 -14.29
N MET A 19 -3.65 13.59 -14.62
CA MET A 19 -3.42 12.17 -14.94
C MET A 19 -2.50 11.93 -16.15
N ILE A 20 -2.22 12.95 -16.96
CA ILE A 20 -1.24 12.89 -18.05
C ILE A 20 0.20 12.81 -17.50
N ASP A 21 0.45 13.35 -16.32
CA ASP A 21 1.78 13.46 -15.73
C ASP A 21 2.34 12.06 -15.40
N PRO A 22 3.51 11.66 -15.94
CA PRO A 22 4.07 10.32 -15.76
C PRO A 22 4.72 10.13 -14.38
N VAL A 23 3.97 10.42 -13.32
CA VAL A 23 4.41 10.38 -11.93
C VAL A 23 3.76 9.25 -11.14
N ALA A 24 4.51 8.69 -10.19
CA ALA A 24 3.94 7.80 -9.19
C ALA A 24 3.07 8.57 -8.19
N SER A 25 2.17 7.84 -7.53
CA SER A 25 1.37 8.32 -6.40
C SER A 25 0.38 9.44 -6.73
N LEU A 26 0.14 9.73 -8.01
CA LEU A 26 -0.97 10.57 -8.40
C LEU A 26 -2.29 9.85 -8.10
N TYR A 27 -2.57 8.76 -8.83
CA TYR A 27 -3.76 7.93 -8.61
C TYR A 27 -3.46 6.43 -8.55
N THR A 28 -2.23 6.04 -8.85
CA THR A 28 -1.70 4.68 -8.67
C THR A 28 -0.28 4.81 -8.14
N GLU A 29 0.22 3.76 -7.51
CA GLU A 29 1.54 3.80 -6.91
C GLU A 29 2.68 3.77 -7.95
N ILE A 30 2.41 3.45 -9.21
CA ILE A 30 3.39 3.38 -10.32
C ILE A 30 3.23 4.57 -11.27
N HIS A 31 4.13 4.69 -12.24
CA HIS A 31 3.99 5.68 -13.32
C HIS A 31 2.90 5.18 -14.29
N ALA A 32 1.74 5.83 -14.28
CA ALA A 32 0.65 5.49 -15.19
C ALA A 32 0.04 6.77 -15.79
N PRO A 33 0.71 7.41 -16.75
CA PRO A 33 0.10 8.51 -17.49
C PRO A 33 -1.15 8.02 -18.26
N ASP A 34 -2.25 8.76 -18.14
CA ASP A 34 -3.54 8.47 -18.75
C ASP A 34 -4.11 9.71 -19.44
N PHE A 35 -4.00 9.73 -20.76
CA PHE A 35 -4.49 10.81 -21.61
C PHE A 35 -5.99 10.73 -21.88
N ARG A 36 -6.63 9.60 -21.59
CA ARG A 36 -7.98 9.29 -22.07
C ARG A 36 -9.02 10.26 -21.52
N PHE A 37 -8.91 10.64 -20.24
CA PHE A 37 -9.85 11.57 -19.61
C PHE A 37 -9.70 13.00 -20.17
N ALA A 38 -8.47 13.49 -20.30
CA ALA A 38 -8.22 14.80 -20.89
C ALA A 38 -8.71 14.87 -22.35
N LEU A 39 -8.39 13.86 -23.16
CA LEU A 39 -8.86 13.77 -24.54
C LEU A 39 -10.38 13.69 -24.63
N LEU A 40 -11.04 12.96 -23.72
CA LEU A 40 -12.49 12.86 -23.67
C LEU A 40 -13.12 14.23 -23.44
N ILE A 41 -12.60 15.01 -22.49
CA ILE A 41 -13.07 16.37 -22.21
C ILE A 41 -12.86 17.27 -23.44
N VAL A 42 -11.66 17.26 -24.04
CA VAL A 42 -11.35 18.09 -25.20
C VAL A 42 -12.24 17.75 -26.39
N PHE A 43 -12.39 16.47 -26.73
CA PHE A 43 -13.23 16.04 -27.86
C PHE A 43 -14.70 16.37 -27.61
N PHE A 44 -15.17 16.23 -26.37
CA PHE A 44 -16.54 16.56 -26.01
C PHE A 44 -16.82 18.06 -26.15
N LEU A 45 -15.90 18.93 -25.68
CA LEU A 45 -16.02 20.38 -25.85
C LEU A 45 -15.99 20.79 -27.33
N ILE A 46 -15.13 20.18 -28.16
CA ILE A 46 -15.11 20.41 -29.61
C ILE A 46 -16.43 19.98 -30.25
N ALA A 47 -16.96 18.80 -29.90
CA ALA A 47 -18.21 18.30 -30.44
C ALA A 47 -19.40 19.19 -30.06
N LEU A 48 -19.46 19.67 -28.81
CA LEU A 48 -20.49 20.59 -28.33
C LEU A 48 -20.45 21.95 -29.04
N THR A 49 -19.26 22.55 -29.13
CA THR A 49 -19.09 23.89 -29.73
C THR A 49 -19.37 23.88 -31.23
N ALA A 50 -18.94 22.84 -31.94
CA ALA A 50 -19.10 22.76 -33.39
C ALA A 50 -20.53 22.43 -33.84
N ARG A 51 -21.29 21.65 -33.08
CA ARG A 51 -22.64 21.23 -33.50
C ARG A 51 -23.75 22.16 -33.02
N GLN A 52 -23.46 23.08 -32.10
CA GLN A 52 -24.41 24.02 -31.49
C GLN A 52 -25.73 23.38 -30.99
N ARG A 53 -25.74 22.05 -30.79
CA ARG A 53 -26.90 21.25 -30.39
C ARG A 53 -26.47 20.15 -29.45
N LEU A 54 -27.23 19.95 -28.37
CA LEU A 54 -27.02 18.90 -27.36
C LEU A 54 -27.30 17.47 -27.89
N SER A 55 -27.69 17.33 -29.16
CA SER A 55 -27.94 16.04 -29.82
C SER A 55 -26.65 15.29 -30.22
N VAL A 56 -25.53 15.57 -29.56
CA VAL A 56 -24.25 14.90 -29.79
C VAL A 56 -24.34 13.43 -29.38
N LEU A 57 -25.01 13.15 -28.26
CA LEU A 57 -25.11 11.82 -27.66
C LEU A 57 -26.59 11.42 -27.48
N ASN A 58 -26.86 10.13 -27.58
CA ASN A 58 -28.16 9.57 -27.20
C ASN A 58 -28.31 9.47 -25.67
N VAL A 59 -29.52 9.21 -25.18
CA VAL A 59 -29.81 9.17 -23.73
C VAL A 59 -28.91 8.19 -22.97
N PRO A 60 -28.74 6.91 -23.40
CA PRO A 60 -27.82 5.99 -22.73
C PRO A 60 -26.36 6.50 -22.68
N GLN A 61 -25.86 7.10 -23.76
CA GLN A 61 -24.50 7.64 -23.82
C GLN A 61 -24.33 8.84 -22.87
N TRP A 62 -25.34 9.72 -22.78
CA TRP A 62 -25.36 10.81 -21.80
C TRP A 62 -25.34 10.29 -20.37
N SER A 63 -26.18 9.30 -20.06
CA SER A 63 -26.21 8.66 -18.75
C SER A 63 -24.86 8.03 -18.40
N ALA A 64 -24.21 7.34 -19.35
CA ALA A 64 -22.89 6.76 -19.16
C ALA A 64 -21.80 7.84 -18.95
N LEU A 65 -21.83 8.93 -19.71
CA LEU A 65 -20.88 10.03 -19.59
C LEU A 65 -21.01 10.74 -18.23
N LEU A 66 -22.23 11.10 -17.85
CA LEU A 66 -22.52 11.75 -16.57
C LEU A 66 -22.22 10.82 -15.40
N GLY A 67 -22.59 9.54 -15.50
CA GLY A 67 -22.26 8.52 -14.51
C GLY A 67 -20.75 8.33 -14.36
N LEU A 68 -19.99 8.33 -15.46
CA LEU A 68 -18.53 8.25 -15.45
C LEU A 68 -17.92 9.45 -14.71
N PHE A 69 -18.33 10.69 -15.03
CA PHE A 69 -17.79 11.88 -14.37
C PHE A 69 -18.22 12.00 -12.90
N ALA A 70 -19.47 11.69 -12.58
CA ALA A 70 -19.95 11.67 -11.20
C ALA A 70 -19.17 10.64 -10.37
N ALA A 71 -19.00 9.42 -10.89
CA ALA A 71 -18.22 8.39 -10.24
C ALA A 71 -16.74 8.75 -10.14
N PHE A 72 -16.17 9.40 -11.16
CA PHE A 72 -14.78 9.87 -11.17
C PHE A 72 -14.52 10.90 -10.07
N TYR A 73 -15.36 11.91 -9.94
CA TYR A 73 -15.17 12.95 -8.92
C TYR A 73 -15.47 12.44 -7.52
N LEU A 74 -16.48 11.57 -7.34
CA LEU A 74 -16.72 10.90 -6.08
C LEU A 74 -15.52 10.02 -5.67
N TRP A 75 -14.98 9.23 -6.60
CA TRP A 75 -13.79 8.42 -6.37
C TRP A 75 -12.58 9.27 -6.01
N THR A 76 -12.35 10.36 -6.74
CA THR A 76 -11.25 11.31 -6.49
C THR A 76 -11.34 11.92 -5.10
N ALA A 77 -12.55 12.27 -4.64
CA ALA A 77 -12.77 12.83 -3.32
C ALA A 77 -12.60 11.82 -2.18
N VAL A 78 -13.02 10.56 -2.38
CA VAL A 78 -13.03 9.54 -1.31
C VAL A 78 -11.70 8.79 -1.17
N SER A 79 -11.02 8.51 -2.28
CA SER A 79 -9.85 7.64 -2.29
C SER A 79 -8.77 8.07 -3.27
N GLY A 80 -9.13 8.32 -4.53
CA GLY A 80 -8.18 8.60 -5.60
C GLY A 80 -7.29 7.41 -6.01
N ASN A 81 -7.45 6.21 -5.40
CA ASN A 81 -6.68 5.01 -5.75
C ASN A 81 -7.34 4.25 -6.92
N ALA A 82 -6.60 4.07 -8.01
CA ALA A 82 -7.02 3.44 -9.26
C ALA A 82 -7.67 2.05 -9.06
N ARG A 83 -7.22 1.30 -8.05
CA ARG A 83 -7.73 -0.05 -7.74
C ARG A 83 -9.23 -0.07 -7.47
N TYR A 84 -9.78 1.03 -6.97
CA TYR A 84 -11.21 1.15 -6.65
C TYR A 84 -12.03 1.80 -7.78
N PHE A 85 -11.40 2.20 -8.89
CA PHE A 85 -12.07 2.84 -10.03
C PHE A 85 -11.78 2.14 -11.36
N LEU A 86 -11.42 0.86 -11.32
CA LEU A 86 -11.06 0.09 -12.51
C LEU A 86 -12.15 0.13 -13.59
N TRP A 87 -13.42 0.05 -13.21
CA TRP A 87 -14.55 0.11 -14.14
C TRP A 87 -14.63 1.44 -14.89
N GLY A 88 -14.39 2.57 -14.22
CA GLY A 88 -14.35 3.87 -14.86
C GLY A 88 -13.14 4.02 -15.80
N LEU A 89 -11.98 3.48 -15.39
CA LEU A 89 -10.79 3.40 -16.24
C LEU A 89 -10.99 2.50 -17.47
N MET A 90 -11.86 1.49 -17.40
CA MET A 90 -12.23 0.67 -18.56
C MET A 90 -13.24 1.40 -19.47
N LEU A 91 -14.20 2.13 -18.88
CA LEU A 91 -15.27 2.82 -19.59
C LEU A 91 -14.82 4.08 -20.35
N VAL A 92 -13.80 4.79 -19.86
CA VAL A 92 -13.34 6.05 -20.49
C VAL A 92 -12.89 5.86 -21.94
N GLY A 93 -12.27 4.72 -22.28
CA GLY A 93 -11.81 4.42 -23.64
C GLY A 93 -12.96 4.32 -24.65
N PRO A 94 -13.96 3.43 -24.44
CA PRO A 94 -15.15 3.38 -25.28
C PRO A 94 -15.89 4.73 -25.37
N MET A 95 -16.03 5.46 -24.26
CA MET A 95 -16.67 6.77 -24.27
C MET A 95 -15.90 7.81 -25.10
N LEU A 96 -14.56 7.78 -25.06
CA LEU A 96 -13.71 8.60 -25.91
C LEU A 96 -13.97 8.34 -27.38
N VAL A 97 -14.13 7.07 -27.79
CA VAL A 97 -14.46 6.69 -29.17
C VAL A 97 -15.85 7.20 -29.56
N VAL A 98 -16.86 7.03 -28.70
CA VAL A 98 -18.22 7.54 -28.94
C VAL A 98 -18.19 9.04 -29.19
N VAL A 99 -17.53 9.82 -28.33
CA VAL A 99 -17.43 11.28 -28.49
C VAL A 99 -16.62 11.66 -29.73
N ALA A 100 -15.51 10.96 -30.02
CA ALA A 100 -14.69 11.20 -31.21
C ALA A 100 -15.48 10.99 -32.51
N ARG A 101 -16.43 10.05 -32.54
CA ARG A 101 -17.33 9.82 -33.68
C ARG A 101 -18.24 11.01 -33.96
N GLU A 102 -18.46 11.87 -32.97
CA GLU A 102 -19.34 13.02 -33.08
C GLU A 102 -18.62 14.31 -33.50
N LEU A 103 -17.29 14.30 -33.60
CA LEU A 103 -16.51 15.46 -34.04
C LEU A 103 -16.94 15.93 -35.45
N PRO A 104 -16.93 17.23 -35.76
CA PRO A 104 -17.35 17.80 -37.05
C PRO A 104 -16.32 17.56 -38.17
N ALA A 105 -15.88 16.32 -38.35
CA ALA A 105 -14.82 15.94 -39.27
C ALA A 105 -15.27 14.78 -40.18
N THR A 106 -14.52 14.53 -41.25
CA THR A 106 -14.74 13.38 -42.13
C THR A 106 -14.52 12.07 -41.37
N VAL A 107 -15.09 10.97 -41.87
CA VAL A 107 -14.90 9.63 -41.28
C VAL A 107 -13.42 9.27 -41.16
N ALA A 108 -12.63 9.59 -42.20
CA ALA A 108 -11.18 9.38 -42.20
C ALA A 108 -10.51 10.15 -41.06
N MET A 109 -10.78 11.44 -40.93
CA MET A 109 -10.17 12.29 -39.90
C MET A 109 -10.59 11.87 -38.48
N ARG A 110 -11.84 11.44 -38.28
CA ARG A 110 -12.29 10.83 -37.00
C ARG A 110 -11.53 9.55 -36.68
N ASN A 111 -11.38 8.65 -37.64
CA ASN A 111 -10.61 7.42 -37.47
C ASN A 111 -9.14 7.70 -37.17
N THR A 112 -8.51 8.65 -37.89
CA THR A 112 -7.14 9.09 -37.63
C THR A 112 -7.00 9.67 -36.23
N THR A 113 -7.97 10.46 -35.76
CA THR A 113 -7.98 11.01 -34.40
C THR A 113 -8.05 9.91 -33.33
N ILE A 114 -8.92 8.91 -33.52
CA ILE A 114 -9.03 7.75 -32.63
C ILE A 114 -7.72 6.95 -32.61
N ALA A 115 -7.15 6.68 -33.80
CA ALA A 115 -5.88 5.97 -33.92
C ALA A 115 -4.73 6.74 -33.26
N GLY A 116 -4.70 8.07 -33.41
CA GLY A 116 -3.73 8.94 -32.75
C GLY A 116 -3.86 8.91 -31.22
N ALA A 117 -5.07 8.94 -30.68
CA ALA A 117 -5.31 8.81 -29.24
C ALA A 117 -4.85 7.44 -28.70
N LEU A 118 -5.11 6.36 -29.44
CA LEU A 118 -4.62 5.02 -29.10
C LEU A 118 -3.09 4.94 -29.16
N ALA A 119 -2.47 5.52 -30.19
CA ALA A 119 -1.01 5.56 -30.32
C ALA A 119 -0.37 6.36 -29.19
N LEU A 120 -0.94 7.51 -28.81
CA LEU A 120 -0.46 8.33 -27.71
C LEU A 120 -0.55 7.59 -26.37
N GLN A 121 -1.71 7.01 -26.05
CA GLN A 121 -1.86 6.23 -24.83
C GLN A 121 -0.98 4.97 -24.84
N GLY A 122 -0.87 4.30 -25.98
CA GLY A 122 -0.02 3.13 -26.15
C GLY A 122 1.46 3.44 -25.94
N LEU A 123 1.94 4.56 -26.50
CA LEU A 123 3.30 5.06 -26.28
C LEU A 123 3.52 5.41 -24.81
N ALA A 124 2.56 6.12 -24.18
CA ALA A 124 2.63 6.48 -22.78
C ALA A 124 2.75 5.25 -21.87
N VAL A 125 1.90 4.23 -22.10
CA VAL A 125 2.01 2.95 -21.38
C VAL A 125 3.34 2.28 -21.68
N TRP A 126 3.77 2.22 -22.94
CA TRP A 126 5.04 1.56 -23.31
C TRP A 126 6.25 2.19 -22.62
N MET A 127 6.31 3.51 -22.52
CA MET A 127 7.41 4.24 -21.86
C MET A 127 7.44 4.07 -20.35
N THR A 128 6.30 3.82 -19.70
CA THR A 128 6.19 3.68 -18.24
C THR A 128 5.87 2.27 -17.79
N TYR A 129 5.80 1.31 -18.73
CA TYR A 129 5.46 -0.06 -18.43
C TYR A 129 6.60 -0.72 -17.67
N GLU A 130 6.32 -1.01 -16.41
CA GLU A 130 7.18 -1.80 -15.57
C GLU A 130 6.44 -3.11 -15.25
N PRO A 131 6.85 -4.25 -15.82
CA PRO A 131 6.23 -5.51 -15.48
C PRO A 131 6.50 -5.83 -14.01
N ASN A 132 5.49 -6.32 -13.29
CA ASN A 132 5.64 -6.88 -11.95
C ASN A 132 6.16 -5.91 -10.86
N VAL A 133 5.92 -4.59 -10.97
CA VAL A 133 6.38 -3.60 -9.94
C VAL A 133 5.96 -3.96 -8.51
N TRP A 134 4.78 -4.55 -8.35
CA TRP A 134 4.23 -4.95 -7.05
C TRP A 134 4.47 -6.41 -6.69
N ALA A 135 4.98 -7.19 -7.64
CA ALA A 135 5.22 -8.59 -7.37
C ALA A 135 6.51 -8.71 -6.54
N LEU A 136 6.46 -9.53 -5.50
CA LEU A 136 7.66 -9.94 -4.77
C LEU A 136 8.64 -10.70 -5.68
N ARG A 137 8.15 -11.25 -6.80
CA ARG A 137 8.93 -11.94 -7.82
C ARG A 137 8.23 -11.89 -9.18
N PRO A 138 8.97 -11.82 -10.32
CA PRO A 138 8.38 -11.99 -11.63
C PRO A 138 7.67 -13.34 -11.74
N TRP A 139 6.49 -13.37 -12.37
CA TRP A 139 5.82 -14.63 -12.71
C TRP A 139 6.68 -15.41 -13.71
N SER A 140 7.33 -16.47 -13.24
CA SER A 140 8.28 -17.27 -14.03
C SER A 140 7.76 -18.69 -14.22
N GLY A 141 6.74 -18.88 -15.07
CA GLY A 141 6.31 -20.17 -15.67
C GLY A 141 5.85 -21.33 -14.75
N LYS A 142 6.44 -21.52 -13.57
CA LYS A 142 5.95 -22.37 -12.48
C LYS A 142 4.72 -21.72 -11.86
N SER A 143 3.91 -22.48 -11.13
CA SER A 143 2.81 -21.88 -10.38
C SER A 143 3.46 -20.87 -9.44
N GLY A 144 3.24 -19.57 -9.71
CA GLY A 144 3.82 -18.46 -8.96
C GLY A 144 3.31 -18.40 -7.52
N LEU A 145 2.64 -19.47 -7.06
CA LEU A 145 2.08 -19.67 -5.75
C LEU A 145 2.74 -20.86 -5.03
N GLU A 146 3.55 -21.69 -5.71
CA GLU A 146 4.13 -22.93 -5.16
C GLU A 146 4.84 -22.70 -3.81
N LEU A 147 4.20 -23.20 -2.75
CA LEU A 147 4.78 -23.51 -1.47
C LEU A 147 5.21 -24.98 -1.47
N GLU A 148 6.44 -25.25 -1.03
CA GLU A 148 6.92 -26.60 -0.77
C GLU A 148 5.95 -27.31 0.17
N ARG A 149 5.49 -28.51 -0.22
CA ARG A 149 4.55 -29.29 0.59
C ARG A 149 5.24 -29.72 1.87
N THR A 150 4.63 -29.38 3.00
CA THR A 150 5.08 -29.83 4.32
C THR A 150 3.96 -30.63 5.00
N PRO A 151 4.25 -31.41 6.05
CA PRO A 151 3.20 -32.09 6.83
C PRO A 151 2.16 -31.14 7.44
N LEU A 152 2.46 -29.83 7.51
CA LEU A 152 1.54 -28.80 7.99
C LEU A 152 0.41 -28.51 6.98
N SER A 153 0.65 -28.74 5.69
CA SER A 153 -0.35 -28.54 4.64
C SER A 153 -1.52 -29.51 4.77
N ASP A 154 -1.31 -30.67 5.39
CA ASP A 154 -2.30 -31.76 5.47
C ASP A 154 -3.09 -31.79 6.78
N ARG A 155 -2.87 -30.85 7.71
CA ARG A 155 -3.49 -30.85 9.04
C ARG A 155 -4.14 -29.50 9.36
N PRO A 156 -5.30 -29.48 10.04
CA PRO A 156 -5.92 -28.22 10.46
C PRO A 156 -5.06 -27.51 11.51
N ALA A 157 -4.80 -26.23 11.30
CA ALA A 157 -4.06 -25.38 12.22
C ALA A 157 -4.53 -23.92 12.19
N VAL A 158 -4.10 -23.13 13.17
CA VAL A 158 -4.20 -21.67 13.14
C VAL A 158 -2.85 -21.10 12.71
N PHE A 159 -2.82 -20.38 11.60
CA PHE A 159 -1.63 -19.72 11.08
C PHE A 159 -1.72 -18.21 11.32
N LEU A 160 -0.69 -17.68 11.98
CA LEU A 160 -0.59 -16.27 12.33
C LEU A 160 0.57 -15.66 11.55
N THR A 161 0.27 -14.91 10.50
CA THR A 161 1.29 -14.22 9.73
C THR A 161 1.87 -13.03 10.50
N ILE A 162 3.17 -12.83 10.35
CA ILE A 162 3.91 -11.72 10.97
C ILE A 162 4.61 -10.94 9.87
N GLY A 163 4.06 -9.80 9.51
CA GLY A 163 4.67 -8.91 8.53
C GLY A 163 3.69 -7.97 7.85
N ALA A 164 4.21 -6.98 7.13
CA ALA A 164 3.38 -5.98 6.45
C ALA A 164 2.32 -6.57 5.50
N ILE A 165 2.59 -7.74 4.93
CA ILE A 165 1.71 -8.46 4.00
C ILE A 165 1.14 -9.69 4.71
N SER A 166 -0.18 -9.89 4.61
CA SER A 166 -0.88 -11.01 5.26
C SER A 166 -0.58 -12.38 4.69
N HIS A 167 0.03 -12.45 3.50
CA HIS A 167 0.32 -13.66 2.73
C HIS A 167 -0.89 -14.60 2.58
N SER A 168 -2.09 -14.02 2.38
CA SER A 168 -3.34 -14.78 2.18
C SER A 168 -3.30 -15.77 0.99
N ILE A 169 -2.33 -15.62 0.10
CA ILE A 169 -2.09 -16.52 -1.02
C ILE A 169 -1.64 -17.94 -0.57
N LEU A 170 -1.21 -18.10 0.67
CA LEU A 170 -0.87 -19.40 1.26
C LEU A 170 -2.11 -20.22 1.64
N VAL A 171 -3.26 -19.57 1.85
CA VAL A 171 -4.50 -20.21 2.36
C VAL A 171 -4.94 -21.42 1.51
N PRO A 172 -4.99 -21.36 0.17
CA PRO A 172 -5.45 -22.47 -0.65
C PRO A 172 -4.48 -23.68 -0.68
N GLN A 173 -3.25 -23.52 -0.19
CA GLN A 173 -2.20 -24.55 -0.21
C GLN A 173 -2.11 -25.33 1.10
N MET A 174 -3.05 -25.07 2.00
CA MET A 174 -3.07 -25.54 3.37
C MET A 174 -4.40 -26.22 3.62
N HIS A 175 -4.49 -27.01 4.69
CA HIS A 175 -5.68 -27.78 4.99
C HIS A 175 -6.93 -26.88 5.06
N THR A 176 -8.04 -27.27 4.43
CA THR A 176 -9.24 -26.42 4.27
C THR A 176 -9.90 -26.03 5.59
N ALA A 177 -9.74 -26.85 6.63
CA ALA A 177 -10.19 -26.53 7.99
C ALA A 177 -9.22 -25.64 8.80
N SER A 178 -8.09 -25.22 8.22
CA SER A 178 -7.17 -24.27 8.86
C SER A 178 -7.76 -22.87 8.93
N ARG A 179 -7.17 -22.04 9.78
CA ARG A 179 -7.58 -20.65 9.99
C ARG A 179 -6.38 -19.73 9.94
N TRP A 180 -6.62 -18.49 9.54
CA TRP A 180 -5.57 -17.52 9.24
C TRP A 180 -5.88 -16.17 9.84
N SER A 181 -4.85 -15.50 10.34
CA SER A 181 -4.90 -14.08 10.68
C SER A 181 -3.50 -13.47 10.54
N ASN A 182 -3.43 -12.15 10.37
CA ASN A 182 -2.18 -11.41 10.39
C ASN A 182 -2.11 -10.63 11.71
N VAL A 183 -1.08 -10.88 12.52
CA VAL A 183 -0.99 -10.29 13.88
C VAL A 183 -0.16 -9.00 13.92
N SER A 184 0.59 -8.75 12.86
CA SER A 184 1.44 -7.56 12.68
C SER A 184 1.33 -7.16 11.22
N GLY A 185 1.06 -5.89 10.91
CA GLY A 185 0.83 -5.46 9.53
C GLY A 185 0.87 -3.95 9.32
N GLN A 186 0.26 -3.50 8.22
CA GLN A 186 -0.01 -2.07 8.01
C GLN A 186 -0.90 -1.50 9.13
N GLN A 187 -1.78 -2.34 9.67
CA GLN A 187 -2.56 -2.08 10.88
C GLN A 187 -2.38 -3.27 11.82
N ASP A 188 -1.88 -3.02 13.02
CA ASP A 188 -1.74 -4.06 14.04
C ASP A 188 -3.09 -4.32 14.71
N LEU A 189 -3.37 -5.59 15.00
CA LEU A 189 -4.54 -5.98 15.78
C LEU A 189 -4.17 -5.94 17.27
N VAL A 190 -4.81 -5.05 18.02
CA VAL A 190 -4.41 -4.67 19.38
C VAL A 190 -5.63 -4.59 20.30
N PRO A 191 -5.45 -4.77 21.63
CA PRO A 191 -6.53 -4.68 22.59
C PRO A 191 -7.38 -3.41 22.42
N GLY A 192 -8.71 -3.57 22.53
CA GLY A 192 -9.70 -2.50 22.33
C GLY A 192 -10.28 -2.41 20.92
N MET A 193 -9.64 -3.01 19.91
CA MET A 193 -10.21 -3.10 18.56
C MET A 193 -11.25 -4.22 18.45
N ARG A 194 -12.26 -4.04 17.60
CA ARG A 194 -13.27 -5.06 17.31
C ARG A 194 -12.64 -6.33 16.72
N GLU A 195 -11.66 -6.16 15.85
CA GLU A 195 -10.93 -7.22 15.17
C GLU A 195 -10.03 -8.01 16.13
N TYR A 196 -9.57 -7.39 17.22
CA TYR A 196 -8.76 -8.05 18.22
C TYR A 196 -9.53 -9.16 18.95
N VAL A 197 -10.81 -8.93 19.27
CA VAL A 197 -11.66 -9.97 19.86
C VAL A 197 -11.77 -11.20 18.95
N ARG A 198 -11.86 -10.98 17.63
CA ARG A 198 -11.89 -12.07 16.64
C ARG A 198 -10.56 -12.79 16.54
N LEU A 199 -9.45 -12.07 16.63
CA LEU A 199 -8.12 -12.66 16.68
C LEU A 199 -7.95 -13.53 17.94
N GLN A 200 -8.39 -13.06 19.11
CA GLN A 200 -8.30 -13.85 20.35
C GLN A 200 -9.17 -15.11 20.29
N ALA A 201 -10.42 -15.00 19.80
CA ALA A 201 -11.27 -16.17 19.57
C ALA A 201 -10.63 -17.19 18.60
N LEU A 202 -9.85 -16.72 17.62
CA LEU A 202 -9.08 -17.58 16.73
C LEU A 202 -7.92 -18.28 17.45
N ILE A 203 -7.17 -17.55 18.26
CA ILE A 203 -6.06 -18.07 19.07
C ILE A 203 -6.56 -19.09 20.10
N ASP A 204 -7.78 -18.92 20.60
CA ASP A 204 -8.39 -19.81 21.60
C ASP A 204 -8.88 -21.16 21.05
N LEU A 205 -8.94 -21.32 19.72
CA LEU A 205 -9.35 -22.59 19.10
C LEU A 205 -8.43 -23.75 19.54
N PRO A 206 -8.96 -24.98 19.69
CA PRO A 206 -8.19 -26.16 20.08
C PRO A 206 -7.35 -26.75 18.93
N LEU A 207 -6.86 -25.90 18.03
CA LEU A 207 -5.97 -26.27 16.93
C LEU A 207 -4.52 -25.89 17.28
N PRO A 208 -3.50 -26.57 16.71
CA PRO A 208 -2.12 -26.13 16.83
C PRO A 208 -1.95 -24.74 16.20
N LYS A 209 -1.04 -23.92 16.75
CA LYS A 209 -0.79 -22.55 16.30
C LYS A 209 0.60 -22.46 15.70
N TYR A 210 0.72 -21.77 14.57
CA TYR A 210 2.00 -21.51 13.93
C TYR A 210 2.15 -20.02 13.57
N GLY A 211 3.30 -19.45 13.94
CA GLY A 211 3.76 -18.18 13.42
C GLY A 211 4.28 -18.40 12.01
N VAL A 212 3.78 -17.63 11.05
CA VAL A 212 4.17 -17.70 9.64
C VAL A 212 4.96 -16.45 9.29
N ILE A 213 6.26 -16.63 9.08
CA ILE A 213 7.18 -15.52 8.87
C ILE A 213 7.91 -15.73 7.56
N ARG A 214 7.98 -14.67 6.76
CA ARG A 214 8.75 -14.68 5.53
C ARG A 214 10.23 -14.86 5.87
N ALA A 215 10.87 -15.83 5.23
CA ALA A 215 12.26 -16.20 5.43
C ALA A 215 13.08 -15.88 4.19
N THR A 216 14.21 -15.21 4.39
CA THR A 216 15.23 -14.98 3.35
C THR A 216 16.59 -15.41 3.90
N ARG A 217 17.54 -15.69 3.01
CA ARG A 217 18.90 -16.12 3.38
C ARG A 217 19.62 -15.14 4.33
N LEU A 218 19.29 -13.84 4.28
CA LEU A 218 19.92 -12.82 5.11
C LEU A 218 19.63 -12.96 6.61
N VAL A 219 18.52 -13.61 6.96
CA VAL A 219 18.03 -13.74 8.36
C VAL A 219 17.99 -15.20 8.81
N MET A 220 18.69 -16.08 8.08
CA MET A 220 18.58 -17.51 8.20
C MET A 220 19.95 -18.14 8.46
N THR A 221 20.02 -19.10 9.38
CA THR A 221 21.21 -19.94 9.63
C THR A 221 21.40 -20.97 8.51
N GLU A 222 22.53 -21.69 8.51
CA GLU A 222 22.78 -22.78 7.55
C GLU A 222 21.71 -23.90 7.66
N ASP A 223 21.21 -24.15 8.87
CA ASP A 223 20.14 -25.12 9.15
C ASP A 223 18.72 -24.60 8.87
N LYS A 224 18.62 -23.49 8.13
CA LYS A 224 17.35 -22.85 7.75
C LYS A 224 16.50 -22.35 8.91
N GLN A 225 17.13 -22.05 10.05
CA GLN A 225 16.46 -21.48 11.23
C GLN A 225 16.59 -19.96 11.26
N PRO A 226 15.69 -19.23 11.95
CA PRO A 226 15.87 -17.79 12.17
C PRO A 226 17.13 -17.52 12.99
N ILE A 227 17.89 -16.49 12.62
CA ILE A 227 18.97 -15.94 13.47
C ILE A 227 18.39 -15.26 14.72
N ASP A 228 19.23 -14.96 15.71
CA ASP A 228 18.80 -14.41 17.00
C ASP A 228 18.06 -13.07 16.87
N GLU A 229 18.49 -12.21 15.95
CA GLU A 229 17.83 -10.94 15.65
C GLU A 229 16.41 -11.17 15.11
N ALA A 230 16.25 -12.12 14.20
CA ALA A 230 14.95 -12.51 13.65
C ALA A 230 14.04 -13.10 14.73
N TRP A 231 14.58 -13.93 15.62
CA TRP A 231 13.85 -14.43 16.79
C TRP A 231 13.40 -13.31 17.72
N GLY A 232 14.24 -12.30 17.94
CA GLY A 232 13.89 -11.11 18.70
C GLY A 232 12.67 -10.40 18.11
N VAL A 233 12.62 -10.21 16.79
CA VAL A 233 11.47 -9.60 16.09
C VAL A 233 10.22 -10.47 16.22
N ILE A 234 10.34 -11.79 16.00
CA ILE A 234 9.23 -12.75 16.09
C ILE A 234 8.62 -12.75 17.50
N ARG A 235 9.45 -12.89 18.54
CA ARG A 235 9.00 -12.89 19.94
C ARG A 235 8.29 -11.58 20.30
N ARG A 236 8.84 -10.43 19.90
CA ARG A 236 8.21 -9.12 20.15
C ARG A 236 6.85 -8.97 19.48
N ALA A 237 6.67 -9.51 18.27
CA ALA A 237 5.39 -9.48 17.58
C ALA A 237 4.34 -10.38 18.26
N LEU A 238 4.76 -11.59 18.64
CA LEU A 238 3.89 -12.60 19.28
C LEU A 238 3.50 -12.25 20.70
N LEU A 239 4.41 -11.67 21.49
CA LEU A 239 4.17 -11.33 22.89
C LEU A 239 2.96 -10.38 23.05
N ARG A 240 2.75 -9.46 22.10
CA ARG A 240 1.58 -8.56 22.08
C ARG A 240 0.24 -9.29 21.98
N GLN A 241 0.27 -10.52 21.47
CA GLN A 241 -0.89 -11.38 21.33
C GLN A 241 -0.96 -12.43 22.44
N GLY A 242 -0.11 -12.34 23.47
CA GLY A 242 -0.01 -13.36 24.52
C GLY A 242 0.51 -14.69 24.00
N LEU A 243 1.36 -14.67 22.96
CA LEU A 243 1.93 -15.87 22.34
C LEU A 243 3.45 -15.89 22.50
N ALA A 244 4.01 -17.10 22.57
CA ALA A 244 5.44 -17.35 22.55
C ALA A 244 5.75 -18.48 21.56
N PRO A 245 6.91 -18.44 20.87
CA PRO A 245 7.36 -19.59 20.10
C PRO A 245 7.78 -20.71 21.06
N VAL A 246 7.42 -21.95 20.72
CA VAL A 246 7.89 -23.14 21.43
C VAL A 246 9.39 -23.32 21.14
N ALA A 247 10.16 -23.87 22.09
CA ALA A 247 11.58 -24.20 21.93
C ALA A 247 11.82 -25.42 21.00
N ARG A 248 11.23 -25.38 19.80
CA ARG A 248 11.41 -26.36 18.72
C ARG A 248 11.82 -25.64 17.44
N PRO A 249 12.62 -26.28 16.56
CA PRO A 249 12.98 -25.70 15.28
C PRO A 249 11.73 -25.36 14.44
N CYS A 250 11.78 -24.22 13.74
CA CYS A 250 10.74 -23.87 12.79
C CYS A 250 10.82 -24.80 11.56
N THR A 251 9.67 -25.12 11.00
CA THR A 251 9.61 -25.79 9.69
C THR A 251 9.79 -24.73 8.61
N PHE A 252 10.85 -24.83 7.81
CA PHE A 252 11.03 -23.99 6.62
C PHE A 252 10.36 -24.65 5.42
N ALA A 253 9.54 -23.90 4.69
CA ALA A 253 9.00 -24.33 3.40
C ALA A 253 9.45 -23.35 2.32
N ARG A 254 10.14 -23.83 1.30
CA ARG A 254 10.55 -23.01 0.16
C ARG A 254 9.31 -22.46 -0.54
N ALA A 255 9.34 -21.19 -0.92
CA ALA A 255 8.23 -20.56 -1.62
C ALA A 255 8.75 -19.56 -2.65
N SER A 256 8.30 -19.69 -3.90
CA SER A 256 8.72 -18.79 -4.97
C SER A 256 8.33 -17.33 -4.70
N ILE A 257 7.21 -17.11 -3.99
CA ILE A 257 6.66 -15.80 -3.62
C ILE A 257 7.40 -15.07 -2.49
N ALA A 258 8.30 -15.74 -1.79
CA ALA A 258 8.98 -15.16 -0.63
C ALA A 258 10.25 -14.36 -1.01
N GLY A 259 10.61 -14.24 -2.29
CA GLY A 259 11.78 -13.48 -2.77
C GLY A 259 11.64 -11.95 -2.61
N LEU A 260 12.77 -11.23 -2.55
CA LEU A 260 12.76 -9.75 -2.53
C LEU A 260 12.66 -9.19 -3.97
N PRO A 261 11.91 -8.09 -4.19
CA PRO A 261 11.73 -7.52 -5.52
C PRO A 261 13.02 -7.02 -6.19
N PHE A 262 14.07 -6.72 -5.40
CA PHE A 262 15.36 -6.20 -5.89
C PHE A 262 16.48 -7.25 -6.02
N GLU A 263 16.22 -8.53 -5.74
CA GLU A 263 17.22 -9.62 -5.91
C GLU A 263 17.41 -10.04 -7.38
N LEU A 264 17.29 -9.08 -8.30
CA LEU A 264 17.51 -9.27 -9.72
C LEU A 264 19.01 -9.23 -10.01
N LYS A 265 19.59 -10.44 -10.20
CA LYS A 265 20.86 -10.78 -10.90
C LYS A 265 21.98 -11.45 -10.09
N LEU A 266 21.80 -11.77 -8.81
CA LEU A 266 22.73 -12.69 -8.16
C LEU A 266 22.35 -14.13 -8.53
N SER A 267 23.19 -14.75 -9.34
CA SER A 267 23.01 -16.03 -10.03
C SER A 267 23.10 -17.25 -9.11
N GLN A 268 22.61 -17.16 -7.87
CA GLN A 268 22.51 -18.31 -6.97
C GLN A 268 21.05 -18.53 -6.60
N GLU A 269 20.63 -19.78 -6.55
CA GLU A 269 19.31 -20.20 -6.10
C GLU A 269 19.05 -19.66 -4.69
N HIS A 270 18.47 -18.46 -4.60
CA HIS A 270 18.18 -17.83 -3.32
C HIS A 270 17.05 -18.62 -2.65
N GLU A 271 17.42 -19.37 -1.63
CA GLU A 271 16.47 -20.04 -0.75
C GLU A 271 15.65 -18.99 0.00
N SER A 272 14.44 -18.78 -0.49
CA SER A 272 13.40 -17.96 0.13
C SER A 272 12.18 -18.83 0.39
N GLY A 273 11.47 -18.52 1.46
CA GLY A 273 10.34 -19.32 1.89
C GLY A 273 9.61 -18.72 3.07
N PHE A 274 8.94 -19.59 3.81
CA PHE A 274 8.28 -19.24 5.05
C PHE A 274 8.74 -20.17 6.16
N TRP A 275 9.01 -19.59 7.33
CA TRP A 275 9.08 -20.35 8.57
C TRP A 275 7.69 -20.54 9.14
N PHE A 276 7.42 -21.76 9.57
CA PHE A 276 6.27 -22.15 10.37
C PHE A 276 6.80 -22.55 11.74
N CYS A 277 6.73 -21.61 12.68
CA CYS A 277 7.23 -21.79 14.04
C CYS A 277 6.04 -22.10 14.96
N GLU A 278 6.07 -23.21 15.66
CA GLU A 278 4.97 -23.57 16.57
C GLU A 278 4.86 -22.59 17.73
N LEU A 279 3.62 -22.25 18.10
CA LEU A 279 3.32 -21.25 19.12
C LEU A 279 2.53 -21.85 20.27
N GLU A 280 2.80 -21.36 21.46
CA GLU A 280 2.02 -21.60 22.66
C GLU A 280 1.50 -20.29 23.24
N LYS A 281 0.46 -20.39 24.08
CA LYS A 281 0.04 -19.24 24.89
C LYS A 281 1.14 -18.94 25.88
N SER A 282 1.59 -17.70 25.92
CA SER A 282 2.55 -17.26 26.90
C SER A 282 1.92 -17.31 28.29
N THR A 283 2.62 -17.92 29.24
CA THR A 283 2.28 -17.86 30.67
C THR A 283 2.62 -16.51 31.29
N ALA A 284 3.39 -15.67 30.58
CA ALA A 284 3.61 -14.29 30.98
C ALA A 284 2.26 -13.54 30.98
N PRO A 285 1.93 -12.80 32.04
CA PRO A 285 0.63 -12.15 32.18
C PRO A 285 0.35 -11.21 30.99
N ALA A 286 -0.64 -11.58 30.17
CA ALA A 286 -1.08 -10.80 29.01
C ALA A 286 -1.46 -9.34 29.38
N ALA A 287 -1.89 -9.11 30.63
CA ALA A 287 -2.34 -7.82 31.14
C ALA A 287 -1.21 -6.88 31.60
N ALA A 288 0.01 -7.37 31.87
CA ALA A 288 1.18 -6.52 32.13
C ALA A 288 1.93 -6.14 30.84
N ALA A 289 1.48 -6.68 29.70
CA ALA A 289 2.06 -6.50 28.38
C ALA A 289 1.06 -5.85 27.41
N GLN A 290 0.27 -4.86 27.85
CA GLN A 290 0.26 -3.66 27.01
C GLN A 290 1.74 -3.27 26.97
N PRO A 291 2.46 -3.39 25.83
CA PRO A 291 3.78 -2.79 25.81
C PRO A 291 3.53 -1.34 26.23
N ALA A 292 4.11 -0.93 27.36
CA ALA A 292 4.19 0.48 27.72
C ALA A 292 4.50 1.20 26.40
N MET A 293 3.69 2.21 26.04
CA MET A 293 3.84 2.97 24.79
C MET A 293 5.33 3.04 24.49
N PHE A 294 5.80 2.40 23.41
CA PHE A 294 7.23 2.14 23.27
C PHE A 294 7.94 3.49 23.35
N ALA A 295 8.67 3.72 24.44
CA ALA A 295 9.17 5.03 24.85
C ALA A 295 8.07 6.11 25.07
N PRO A 296 7.31 6.08 26.19
CA PRO A 296 6.32 7.13 26.47
C PRO A 296 6.95 8.52 26.54
N GLU A 297 8.25 8.60 26.78
CA GLU A 297 9.05 9.82 26.77
C GLU A 297 9.09 10.53 25.40
N PHE A 298 8.70 9.89 24.30
CA PHE A 298 8.64 10.51 22.97
C PHE A 298 7.22 10.72 22.45
N ASP A 299 6.19 10.30 23.19
CA ASP A 299 4.80 10.47 22.74
C ASP A 299 4.41 11.94 22.60
N ASP A 300 4.97 12.80 23.45
CA ASP A 300 4.80 14.25 23.35
C ASP A 300 5.42 14.82 22.08
N VAL A 301 6.58 14.33 21.65
CA VAL A 301 7.22 14.70 20.37
C VAL A 301 6.30 14.37 19.19
N PHE A 302 5.77 13.15 19.15
CA PHE A 302 4.84 12.76 18.09
C PHE A 302 3.56 13.61 18.11
N LEU A 303 2.97 13.83 19.29
CA LEU A 303 1.78 14.67 19.45
C LEU A 303 2.00 16.12 18.97
N GLN A 304 3.20 16.68 19.16
CA GLN A 304 3.51 18.02 18.63
C GLN A 304 3.48 18.05 17.09
N VAL A 305 4.03 17.03 16.44
CA VAL A 305 3.98 16.92 14.96
C VAL A 305 2.55 16.66 14.47
N GLU A 306 1.81 15.78 15.14
CA GLU A 306 0.42 15.47 14.84
C GLU A 306 -0.50 16.69 14.95
N ARG A 307 -0.34 17.49 16.00
CA ARG A 307 -1.08 18.76 16.17
C ARG A 307 -0.75 19.78 15.10
N ARG A 308 0.49 19.81 14.60
CA ARG A 308 0.91 20.77 13.58
C ARG A 308 0.34 20.43 12.20
N CYS A 309 0.40 19.16 11.78
CA CYS A 309 -0.15 18.72 10.49
C CYS A 309 -1.12 17.53 10.64
N PRO A 310 -2.31 17.73 11.26
CA PRO A 310 -3.25 16.65 11.59
C PRO A 310 -3.82 15.95 10.35
N ARG A 311 -3.77 16.60 9.19
CA ARG A 311 -4.13 16.00 7.91
C ARG A 311 -3.25 14.80 7.57
N PHE A 312 -1.93 14.91 7.74
CA PHE A 312 -0.97 13.86 7.37
C PHE A 312 -0.60 12.98 8.55
N PHE A 313 -0.69 13.51 9.76
CA PHE A 313 -0.40 12.78 10.99
C PHE A 313 -1.61 12.87 11.91
N PRO A 314 -2.72 12.19 11.57
CA PRO A 314 -3.90 12.18 12.43
C PRO A 314 -3.58 11.56 13.78
N VAL A 315 -4.04 12.22 14.84
CA VAL A 315 -3.95 11.72 16.21
C VAL A 315 -4.67 10.36 16.28
N ASP A 316 -4.12 9.42 17.04
CA ASP A 316 -4.65 8.06 17.28
C ASP A 316 -4.67 7.10 16.07
N ASP A 317 -4.23 7.52 14.88
CA ASP A 317 -4.18 6.65 13.69
C ASP A 317 -2.91 5.79 13.62
N ALA A 318 -1.87 6.16 14.37
CA ALA A 318 -0.58 5.50 14.41
C ALA A 318 -0.19 5.09 15.83
N ARG A 319 0.74 4.12 15.94
CA ARG A 319 1.29 3.66 17.21
C ARG A 319 2.81 3.73 17.18
N THR A 320 3.40 4.09 18.32
CA THR A 320 4.85 4.10 18.49
C THR A 320 5.38 2.67 18.43
N ARG A 321 6.39 2.45 17.59
CA ARG A 321 7.08 1.17 17.39
C ARG A 321 8.58 1.40 17.54
N PRO A 322 9.33 0.44 18.10
CA PRO A 322 10.79 0.47 17.99
C PRO A 322 11.19 0.29 16.52
N GLY A 323 12.17 1.08 16.08
CA GLY A 323 12.94 0.85 14.86
C GLY A 323 14.37 0.45 15.21
N ASP A 324 15.18 0.15 14.21
CA ASP A 324 16.58 -0.26 14.42
C ASP A 324 17.43 0.87 15.04
N ASP A 325 17.14 2.12 14.66
CA ASP A 325 17.87 3.32 15.13
C ASP A 325 17.01 4.29 15.95
N GLY A 326 15.96 3.81 16.62
CA GLY A 326 15.14 4.66 17.51
C GLY A 326 13.70 4.21 17.64
N VAL A 327 12.77 5.16 17.61
CA VAL A 327 11.32 4.88 17.61
C VAL A 327 10.64 5.56 16.44
N LEU A 328 9.54 4.98 15.97
CA LEU A 328 8.79 5.49 14.83
C LEU A 328 7.28 5.36 15.01
N ARG A 329 6.53 6.23 14.32
CA ARG A 329 5.08 6.12 14.13
C ARG A 329 4.76 6.12 12.65
N HIS A 330 4.12 5.07 12.17
CA HIS A 330 3.69 4.95 10.78
C HIS A 330 2.20 5.27 10.63
N TYR A 331 1.89 6.23 9.77
CA TYR A 331 0.54 6.71 9.47
C TYR A 331 0.10 6.15 8.13
N SER A 332 -0.62 5.04 8.17
CA SER A 332 -1.03 4.28 6.98
C SER A 332 -1.95 5.09 6.05
N ARG A 333 -2.73 6.03 6.57
CA ARG A 333 -3.64 6.85 5.75
C ARG A 333 -2.90 7.78 4.80
N SER A 334 -1.74 8.29 5.20
CA SER A 334 -0.93 9.27 4.47
C SER A 334 0.34 8.67 3.87
N ASP A 335 0.65 7.39 4.17
CA ASP A 335 1.90 6.72 3.83
C ASP A 335 3.13 7.52 4.30
N THR A 336 3.05 8.06 5.52
CA THR A 336 4.15 8.80 6.14
C THR A 336 4.58 8.13 7.43
N THR A 337 5.86 8.27 7.77
CA THR A 337 6.40 7.77 9.03
C THR A 337 7.18 8.89 9.70
N ILE A 338 6.92 9.12 10.99
CA ILE A 338 7.76 9.98 11.84
C ILE A 338 8.76 9.07 12.55
N TYR A 339 10.01 9.52 12.60
CA TYR A 339 11.12 8.85 13.27
C TYR A 339 11.69 9.77 14.34
N VAL A 340 12.01 9.21 15.49
CA VAL A 340 12.84 9.81 16.53
C VAL A 340 14.05 8.91 16.68
N HIS A 341 15.19 9.40 16.21
CA HIS A 341 16.44 8.65 16.18
C HIS A 341 17.15 8.71 17.55
N HIS A 342 18.04 7.76 17.83
CA HIS A 342 18.74 7.68 19.13
C HIS A 342 19.61 8.90 19.47
N ASP A 343 20.10 9.62 18.46
CA ASP A 343 20.83 10.90 18.62
C ASP A 343 19.91 12.08 18.99
N GLY A 344 18.60 11.84 19.11
CA GLY A 344 17.60 12.85 19.39
C GLY A 344 17.15 13.62 18.16
N THR A 345 17.50 13.21 16.94
CA THR A 345 16.99 13.85 15.71
C THR A 345 15.58 13.34 15.38
N VAL A 346 14.67 14.28 15.12
CA VAL A 346 13.31 13.99 14.66
C VAL A 346 13.19 14.31 13.17
N TYR A 347 12.67 13.37 12.40
CA TYR A 347 12.40 13.57 10.98
C TYR A 347 11.14 12.79 10.58
N PHE A 348 10.54 13.16 9.46
CA PHE A 348 9.52 12.34 8.83
C PHE A 348 9.96 11.92 7.43
N LYS A 349 9.38 10.84 6.94
CA LYS A 349 9.59 10.35 5.58
C LYS A 349 8.25 9.97 4.98
N HIS A 350 7.95 10.52 3.79
CA HIS A 350 6.87 10.00 2.96
C HIS A 350 7.38 8.74 2.24
N MET A 351 6.54 7.71 2.06
CA MET A 351 6.99 6.42 1.50
C MET A 351 7.76 6.55 0.18
N ARG A 352 7.48 7.57 -0.63
CA ARG A 352 8.12 7.85 -1.92
C ARG A 352 9.18 8.95 -1.89
N SER A 353 9.39 9.66 -0.78
CA SER A 353 10.47 10.63 -0.70
C SER A 353 11.81 9.90 -0.61
N ILE A 354 12.77 10.28 -1.48
CA ILE A 354 14.14 9.73 -1.45
C ILE A 354 14.79 10.07 -0.09
N ASN A 355 14.78 11.34 0.26
CA ASN A 355 15.35 11.86 1.48
C ASN A 355 14.27 12.10 2.55
N PRO A 356 14.57 11.84 3.84
CA PRO A 356 13.70 12.28 4.92
C PRO A 356 13.70 13.81 5.05
N SER A 357 12.65 14.35 5.64
CA SER A 357 12.55 15.77 6.00
C SER A 357 12.83 15.93 7.50
N VAL A 358 13.95 16.56 7.81
CA VAL A 358 14.39 16.78 9.20
C VAL A 358 13.55 17.88 9.84
N LEU A 359 12.94 17.58 10.98
CA LEU A 359 12.17 18.54 11.78
C LEU A 359 13.05 19.25 12.81
N GLY A 360 14.10 18.57 13.29
CA GLY A 360 15.08 19.11 14.24
C GLY A 360 15.29 18.19 15.44
N PRO A 361 16.05 18.64 16.46
CA PRO A 361 16.25 17.89 17.69
C PRO A 361 14.95 17.71 18.48
N VAL A 362 14.84 16.62 19.26
CA VAL A 362 13.71 16.30 20.14
C VAL A 362 13.32 17.50 21.01
N ALA A 363 14.30 18.20 21.58
CA ALA A 363 14.04 19.38 22.42
C ALA A 363 13.27 20.49 21.69
N LYS A 364 13.62 20.77 20.42
CA LYS A 364 12.96 21.78 19.58
C LYS A 364 11.56 21.34 19.17
N VAL A 365 11.40 20.07 18.76
CA VAL A 365 10.08 19.55 18.39
C VAL A 365 9.14 19.55 19.58
N ARG A 366 9.63 19.13 20.76
CA ARG A 366 8.90 19.13 22.03
C ARG A 366 8.44 20.53 22.44
N SER A 367 9.28 21.55 22.27
CA SER A 367 8.92 22.95 22.54
C SER A 367 8.03 23.58 21.46
N GLY A 368 7.78 22.90 20.34
CA GLY A 368 7.04 23.43 19.19
C GLY A 368 7.85 24.36 18.28
N ASP A 369 9.16 24.50 18.52
CA ASP A 369 10.09 25.33 17.73
C ASP A 369 10.61 24.56 16.50
N PHE A 370 9.67 24.14 15.65
CA PHE A 370 9.97 23.49 14.38
C PHE A 370 8.95 23.94 13.33
N SER A 371 9.33 23.79 12.06
CA SER A 371 8.48 24.09 10.90
C SER A 371 8.26 22.84 10.07
N ILE A 372 7.04 22.68 9.58
CA ILE A 372 6.67 21.64 8.63
C ILE A 372 5.67 22.25 7.65
N ASP A 373 5.87 22.03 6.35
CA ASP A 373 4.92 22.45 5.33
C ASP A 373 3.74 21.45 5.31
N CYS A 374 2.65 21.80 6.00
CA CYS A 374 1.44 21.00 6.03
C CYS A 374 0.59 21.12 4.76
N VAL A 375 0.98 21.97 3.80
CA VAL A 375 0.29 22.10 2.50
C VAL A 375 0.98 21.20 1.49
N ARG A 376 2.32 21.21 1.46
CA ARG A 376 3.13 20.44 0.51
C ARG A 376 4.11 19.55 1.27
N LEU A 377 3.69 18.33 1.53
CA LEU A 377 4.57 17.35 2.14
C LEU A 377 5.62 16.89 1.11
N PRO A 378 6.94 16.99 1.39
CA PRO A 378 7.98 16.53 0.48
C PRO A 378 7.78 15.06 0.04
N GLY A 379 7.89 14.83 -1.27
CA GLY A 379 7.68 13.52 -1.89
C GLY A 379 6.24 13.16 -2.23
N ARG A 380 5.23 13.92 -1.80
CA ARG A 380 3.89 13.85 -2.39
C ARG A 380 3.88 14.47 -3.79
N TYR A 381 2.89 14.09 -4.59
CA TYR A 381 2.70 14.71 -5.89
C TYR A 381 2.39 16.20 -5.74
N ALA A 382 3.17 17.04 -6.43
CA ALA A 382 2.88 18.46 -6.59
C ALA A 382 2.46 18.72 -8.05
N PRO A 383 1.27 19.31 -8.28
CA PRO A 383 0.84 19.68 -9.62
C PRO A 383 1.78 20.74 -10.21
N PRO A 384 1.84 20.90 -11.54
CA PRO A 384 2.80 21.79 -12.20
C PRO A 384 2.81 23.23 -11.68
N TRP A 385 1.64 23.77 -11.31
CA TRP A 385 1.49 25.13 -10.76
C TRP A 385 1.92 25.28 -9.29
N ALA A 386 2.34 24.21 -8.64
CA ALA A 386 2.73 24.20 -7.23
C ALA A 386 4.17 23.70 -7.02
N ARG A 387 5.00 23.68 -8.07
CA ARG A 387 6.39 23.17 -8.02
C ARG A 387 7.43 24.20 -7.60
N ASP A 388 7.02 25.43 -7.30
CA ASP A 388 7.89 26.54 -6.91
C ASP A 388 7.97 26.74 -5.40
#